data_AF-A0A7C4X0Y8-F1
#
_entry.id   AF-A0A7C4X0Y8-F1
#
_cell.length_a   1.000
_cell.length_b   1.000
_cell.length_c   1.000
_cell.angle_alpha   90.00
_cell.angle_beta   90.00
_cell.angle_gamma   90.00
#
_symmetry.space_group_name_H-M   'P 1'
#
loop_
_entity.id
_entity.type
_entity.pdbx_description
1 polymer ?
#
loop_
_entity_poly.entity_id
_entity_poly.type
_entity_poly.pdbx_seq_one_letter_code
_entity_poly.pdbx_strand_id
1 'polypeptide(L)'
;MDKTSSIFSNPILQKTIREAEKKQKSYIKEFGDDRNVNYTLTALKNPVLYDNFNVMNLYNNKEGSPIDFKKGIIVGNIRMGFGHYRIAIAVASVVKHLGYIPYWFDINGFSDTTAGKIVEKLNQLYSLGSRLSQKYALFNKFFWEPLNYEGFKKLTYNAVDQKVAELFAPLCSSLDKNMPFIATHAWPAQTAIHAGMTNVINMIPDNWPMALHLAEGAIHTVQSPSSYLGYRILR
;
A
#
# COMPACT_ATOMS: atom_id res chain seq x y z
N MET A 1 6.96 14.36 8.92
CA MET A 1 5.96 14.67 9.97
C MET A 1 5.67 13.39 10.70
N ASP A 2 5.56 13.41 12.03
CA ASP A 2 5.22 12.21 12.80
C ASP A 2 3.77 11.78 12.48
N LYS A 3 3.62 10.57 11.91
CA LYS A 3 2.35 9.94 11.54
C LYS A 3 2.07 8.66 12.35
N THR A 4 2.83 8.45 13.43
CA THR A 4 2.76 7.23 14.24
C THR A 4 2.24 7.52 15.65
N SER A 5 2.55 8.68 16.23
CA SER A 5 2.07 9.03 17.58
C SER A 5 0.58 9.39 17.65
N SER A 6 -0.01 9.75 16.52
CA SER A 6 -1.44 10.02 16.36
C SER A 6 -1.90 9.50 15.00
N ILE A 7 -3.08 8.86 14.96
CA ILE A 7 -3.68 8.33 13.73
C ILE A 7 -5.15 8.72 13.70
N PHE A 8 -5.57 9.41 12.63
CA PHE A 8 -6.87 10.07 12.51
C PHE A 8 -7.18 10.95 13.73
N SER A 9 -6.17 11.68 14.22
CA SER A 9 -6.22 12.46 15.48
C SER A 9 -6.46 11.65 16.76
N ASN A 10 -6.38 10.32 16.71
CA ASN A 10 -6.44 9.46 17.90
C ASN A 10 -5.02 9.25 18.44
N PRO A 11 -4.73 9.58 19.70
CA PRO A 11 -3.42 9.37 20.28
C PRO A 11 -3.10 7.87 20.38
N ILE A 12 -1.87 7.50 20.01
CA ILE A 12 -1.37 6.13 20.11
C ILE A 12 -0.55 5.98 21.39
N LEU A 13 -0.76 4.88 22.11
CA LEU A 13 -0.02 4.59 23.34
C LEU A 13 1.47 4.47 23.06
N GLN A 14 2.29 5.00 23.98
CA GLN A 14 3.76 4.96 23.90
C GLN A 14 4.32 3.53 23.73
N LYS A 15 3.67 2.53 24.31
CA LYS A 15 4.02 1.11 24.11
C LYS A 15 3.91 0.71 22.64
N THR A 16 2.81 1.05 21.98
CA THR A 16 2.56 0.74 20.57
C THR A 16 3.53 1.49 19.65
N ILE A 17 3.86 2.74 19.98
CA ILE A 17 4.88 3.52 19.23
C ILE A 17 6.23 2.80 19.28
N ARG A 18 6.67 2.36 20.47
CA ARG A 18 7.92 1.60 20.63
C ARG A 18 7.89 0.25 19.88
N GLU A 19 6.75 -0.42 19.83
CA GLU A 19 6.56 -1.65 19.04
C GLU A 19 6.70 -1.38 17.54
N ALA A 20 6.10 -0.30 17.04
CA ALA A 20 6.21 0.13 15.65
C ALA A 20 7.67 0.47 15.28
N GLU A 21 8.38 1.23 16.14
CA GLU A 21 9.80 1.55 15.95
C GLU A 21 10.68 0.30 15.96
N LYS A 22 10.43 -0.62 16.89
CA LYS A 22 11.16 -1.90 16.96
C LYS A 22 10.94 -2.71 15.69
N LYS A 23 9.71 -2.71 15.15
CA LYS A 23 9.38 -3.40 13.90
C LYS A 23 10.10 -2.78 12.71
N GLN A 24 10.09 -1.46 12.57
CA GLN A 24 10.86 -0.77 11.52
C GLN A 24 12.36 -1.05 11.62
N LYS A 25 12.95 -0.95 12.82
CA LYS A 25 14.37 -1.29 13.06
C LYS A 25 14.69 -2.74 12.68
N SER A 26 13.76 -3.68 12.92
CA SER A 26 13.96 -5.07 12.51
C SER A 26 14.02 -5.23 10.99
N TYR A 27 13.17 -4.51 10.25
CA TYR A 27 13.22 -4.52 8.79
C TYR A 27 14.45 -3.82 8.24
N ILE A 28 14.87 -2.70 8.84
CA ILE A 28 16.12 -2.03 8.49
C ILE A 28 17.31 -2.98 8.64
N LYS A 29 17.38 -3.69 9.77
CA LYS A 29 18.44 -4.66 10.03
C LYS A 29 18.45 -5.81 9.02
N GLU A 30 17.28 -6.23 8.54
CA GLU A 30 17.13 -7.38 7.66
C GLU A 30 17.33 -7.03 6.18
N PHE A 31 16.84 -5.86 5.73
CA PHE A 31 16.74 -5.53 4.30
C PHE A 31 17.50 -4.28 3.87
N GLY A 32 18.07 -3.52 4.81
CA GLY A 32 18.70 -2.24 4.56
C GLY A 32 17.76 -1.05 4.80
N ASP A 33 18.26 0.15 4.54
CA ASP A 33 17.55 1.41 4.75
C ASP A 33 17.73 2.33 3.54
N ASP A 34 16.72 2.35 2.68
CA ASP A 34 16.73 3.17 1.46
C ASP A 34 16.17 4.59 1.68
N ARG A 35 15.91 5.03 2.92
CA ARG A 35 15.29 6.34 3.18
C ARG A 35 16.05 7.53 2.60
N ASN A 36 17.36 7.38 2.36
CA ASN A 36 18.22 8.40 1.76
C ASN A 36 18.57 8.12 0.29
N VAL A 37 17.94 7.11 -0.33
CA VAL A 37 18.17 6.75 -1.73
C VAL A 37 17.25 7.56 -2.64
N ASN A 38 17.83 8.18 -3.67
CA ASN A 38 17.08 8.94 -4.67
C ASN A 38 16.74 8.07 -5.87
N TYR A 39 15.57 7.44 -5.84
CA TYR A 39 15.08 6.67 -6.98
C TYR A 39 14.57 7.56 -8.10
N THR A 40 14.99 7.27 -9.33
CA THR A 40 14.44 7.91 -10.54
C THR A 40 13.55 6.91 -11.23
N LEU A 41 12.24 7.15 -11.18
CA LEU A 41 11.27 6.26 -11.80
C LEU A 41 11.16 6.53 -13.30
N THR A 42 11.21 5.46 -14.09
CA THR A 42 10.83 5.48 -15.50
C THR A 42 9.73 4.47 -15.77
N ALA A 43 9.13 4.59 -16.94
CA ALA A 43 7.96 3.85 -17.36
C ALA A 43 8.27 2.91 -18.53
N LEU A 44 7.84 1.66 -18.42
CA LEU A 44 7.91 0.65 -19.48
C LEU A 44 6.54 0.07 -19.75
N LYS A 45 6.28 -0.34 -20.99
CA LYS A 45 5.02 -1.01 -21.34
C LYS A 45 4.86 -2.27 -20.49
N ASN A 46 3.72 -2.42 -19.82
CA ASN A 46 3.43 -3.66 -19.11
C ASN A 46 3.28 -4.81 -20.13
N PRO A 47 3.99 -5.94 -19.98
CA PRO A 47 4.03 -6.98 -20.99
C PRO A 47 2.69 -7.69 -21.22
N VAL A 48 1.74 -7.58 -20.29
CA VAL A 48 0.44 -8.28 -20.35
C VAL A 48 -0.72 -7.27 -20.47
N LEU A 49 -0.63 -6.16 -19.74
CA LEU A 49 -1.74 -5.22 -19.59
C LEU A 49 -1.66 -4.04 -20.55
N TYR A 50 -0.55 -3.83 -21.26
CA TYR A 50 -0.39 -2.65 -22.13
C TYR A 50 -1.39 -2.64 -23.28
N ASP A 51 -1.53 -3.73 -24.04
CA ASP A 51 -2.39 -3.72 -25.23
C ASP A 51 -3.87 -3.47 -24.88
N ASN A 52 -4.33 -4.00 -23.76
CA ASN A 52 -5.71 -3.86 -23.31
C ASN A 52 -5.96 -2.56 -22.54
N PHE A 53 -5.02 -2.12 -21.70
CA PHE A 53 -5.25 -1.06 -20.70
C PHE A 53 -4.21 0.08 -20.74
N ASN A 54 -3.28 0.09 -21.69
CA ASN A 54 -2.19 1.06 -21.82
C ASN A 54 -1.36 1.21 -20.53
N VAL A 55 -1.29 0.14 -19.74
CA VAL A 55 -0.60 0.14 -18.45
C VAL A 55 0.91 0.28 -18.66
N MET A 56 1.48 1.26 -17.98
CA MET A 56 2.91 1.56 -18.01
C MET A 56 3.51 1.24 -16.63
N ASN A 57 4.31 0.19 -16.54
CA ASN A 57 4.98 -0.18 -15.29
C ASN A 57 6.03 0.84 -14.88
N LEU A 58 6.01 1.24 -13.61
CA LEU A 58 7.04 2.06 -13.00
C LEU A 58 8.14 1.20 -12.40
N TYR A 59 9.39 1.55 -12.71
CA TYR A 59 10.58 0.90 -12.18
C TYR A 59 11.68 1.92 -11.88
N ASN A 60 12.61 1.53 -11.01
CA ASN A 60 13.84 2.27 -10.78
C ASN A 60 14.88 1.90 -11.85
N ASN A 61 14.79 2.50 -13.04
CA ASN A 61 15.77 2.32 -14.11
C ASN A 61 15.89 3.60 -14.97
N LYS A 62 17.06 3.83 -15.56
CA LYS A 62 17.34 4.97 -16.45
C LYS A 62 16.86 4.77 -17.89
N GLU A 63 16.56 3.54 -18.31
CA GLU A 63 16.28 3.22 -19.73
C GLU A 63 14.80 3.25 -20.12
N GLY A 64 13.88 3.50 -19.17
CA GLY A 64 12.45 3.63 -19.50
C GLY A 64 12.06 5.02 -20.00
N SER A 65 10.81 5.14 -20.45
CA SER A 65 10.24 6.42 -20.85
C SER A 65 10.03 7.34 -19.63
N PRO A 66 10.15 8.67 -19.79
CA PRO A 66 9.79 9.60 -18.73
C PRO A 66 8.30 9.51 -18.39
N ILE A 67 7.96 9.88 -17.16
CA ILE A 67 6.58 9.94 -16.68
C ILE A 67 5.93 11.25 -17.14
N ASP A 68 4.76 11.17 -17.77
CA ASP A 68 3.93 12.33 -18.09
C ASP A 68 3.12 12.73 -16.86
N PHE A 69 3.56 13.77 -16.15
CA PHE A 69 2.88 14.24 -14.94
C PHE A 69 1.53 14.94 -15.22
N LYS A 70 1.22 15.30 -16.47
CA LYS A 70 -0.04 15.95 -16.85
C LYS A 70 -1.12 14.94 -17.23
N LYS A 71 -0.75 13.88 -17.93
CA LYS A 71 -1.68 12.82 -18.38
C LYS A 71 -1.62 11.55 -17.54
N GLY A 72 -0.63 11.41 -16.69
CA GLY A 72 -0.45 10.22 -15.88
C GLY A 72 -1.35 10.19 -14.65
N ILE A 73 -1.83 9.00 -14.33
CA ILE A 73 -2.44 8.67 -13.03
C ILE A 73 -1.69 7.46 -12.49
N ILE A 74 -1.21 7.56 -11.26
CA ILE A 74 -0.53 6.46 -10.59
C ILE A 74 -1.57 5.47 -10.06
N VAL A 75 -1.40 4.20 -10.37
CA VAL A 75 -2.22 3.09 -9.86
C VAL A 75 -1.37 2.25 -8.90
N GLY A 76 -1.48 2.57 -7.61
CA GLY A 76 -0.72 1.95 -6.52
C GLY A 76 -1.30 0.62 -6.08
N ASN A 77 -0.52 -0.45 -6.12
CA ASN A 77 -0.98 -1.79 -5.77
C ASN A 77 0.10 -2.68 -5.12
N ILE A 78 -0.34 -3.85 -4.67
CA ILE A 78 0.47 -4.96 -4.17
C ILE A 78 -0.07 -6.29 -4.71
N ARG A 79 0.73 -7.35 -4.67
CA ARG A 79 0.38 -8.69 -5.17
C ARG A 79 -0.06 -9.70 -4.09
N MET A 80 -0.28 -9.24 -2.86
CA MET A 80 -0.70 -10.11 -1.75
C MET A 80 -2.07 -10.74 -2.03
N GLY A 81 -2.10 -12.05 -2.28
CA GLY A 81 -3.32 -12.78 -2.64
C GLY A 81 -3.97 -12.40 -3.99
N PHE A 82 -3.30 -11.58 -4.81
CA PHE A 82 -3.77 -11.05 -6.12
C PHE A 82 -5.11 -10.26 -6.14
N GLY A 83 -5.83 -10.14 -5.03
CA GLY A 83 -7.07 -9.36 -4.95
C GLY A 83 -6.85 -7.90 -5.33
N HIS A 84 -5.91 -7.22 -4.65
CA HIS A 84 -5.55 -5.82 -4.90
C HIS A 84 -5.03 -5.57 -6.32
N TYR A 85 -4.37 -6.56 -6.90
CA TYR A 85 -3.88 -6.51 -8.29
C TYR A 85 -5.04 -6.47 -9.29
N ARG A 86 -6.08 -7.30 -9.09
CA ARG A 86 -7.28 -7.31 -9.96
C ARG A 86 -8.06 -6.00 -9.85
N ILE A 87 -8.18 -5.47 -8.63
CA ILE A 87 -8.80 -4.16 -8.39
C ILE A 87 -8.04 -3.06 -9.14
N ALA A 88 -6.70 -3.11 -9.12
CA ALA A 88 -5.87 -2.15 -9.84
C ALA A 88 -6.06 -2.22 -11.36
N ILE A 89 -6.31 -3.41 -11.92
CA ILE A 89 -6.61 -3.56 -13.36
C ILE A 89 -7.92 -2.83 -13.71
N ALA A 90 -8.94 -2.94 -12.85
CA ALA A 90 -10.19 -2.21 -13.03
C ALA A 90 -10.00 -0.68 -12.95
N VAL A 91 -9.13 -0.19 -12.06
CA VAL A 91 -8.76 1.23 -12.02
C VAL A 91 -8.07 1.63 -13.32
N ALA A 92 -7.08 0.85 -13.78
CA ALA A 92 -6.35 1.16 -15.00
C ALA A 92 -7.24 1.19 -16.25
N SER A 93 -8.26 0.33 -16.33
CA SER A 93 -9.21 0.35 -17.45
C SER A 93 -10.01 1.65 -17.49
N VAL A 94 -10.44 2.17 -16.33
CA VAL A 94 -11.14 3.46 -16.23
C VAL A 94 -10.20 4.63 -16.54
N VAL A 95 -8.97 4.61 -16.01
CA VAL A 95 -7.95 5.63 -16.30
C VAL A 95 -7.70 5.74 -17.81
N LYS A 96 -7.53 4.60 -18.49
CA LYS A 96 -7.40 4.56 -19.96
C LYS A 96 -8.66 5.09 -20.64
N HIS A 97 -9.84 4.65 -20.22
CA HIS A 97 -11.11 5.07 -20.83
C HIS A 97 -11.30 6.60 -20.79
N LEU A 98 -10.85 7.24 -19.71
CA LEU A 98 -10.87 8.69 -19.55
C LEU A 98 -9.74 9.42 -20.31
N GLY A 99 -8.91 8.71 -21.07
CA GLY A 99 -7.85 9.30 -21.89
C GLY A 99 -6.53 9.57 -21.15
N TYR A 100 -6.38 9.07 -19.92
CA TYR A 100 -5.17 9.20 -19.11
C TYR A 100 -4.25 7.97 -19.27
N ILE A 101 -3.02 8.09 -18.78
CA ILE A 101 -2.00 7.03 -18.81
C ILE A 101 -1.95 6.36 -17.43
N PRO A 102 -2.33 5.06 -17.30
CA PRO A 102 -2.23 4.34 -16.05
C PRO A 102 -0.78 3.91 -15.79
N TYR A 103 -0.11 4.62 -14.87
CA TYR A 103 1.22 4.26 -14.39
C TYR A 103 1.12 3.26 -13.24
N TRP A 104 1.60 2.05 -13.46
CA TRP A 104 1.51 0.94 -12.53
C TRP A 104 2.58 1.05 -11.45
N PHE A 105 2.18 1.46 -10.25
CA PHE A 105 3.04 1.50 -9.07
C PHE A 105 2.79 0.24 -8.23
N ASP A 106 3.54 -0.81 -8.51
CA ASP A 106 3.42 -2.09 -7.83
C ASP A 106 4.62 -2.30 -6.92
N ILE A 107 4.42 -2.26 -5.59
CA ILE A 107 5.53 -2.34 -4.63
C ILE A 107 6.33 -3.64 -4.80
N ASN A 108 5.65 -4.74 -5.17
CA ASN A 108 6.31 -6.02 -5.44
C ASN A 108 7.24 -5.97 -6.67
N GLY A 109 7.04 -5.00 -7.58
CA GLY A 109 7.89 -4.77 -8.74
C GLY A 109 9.25 -4.15 -8.42
N PHE A 110 9.43 -3.59 -7.21
CA PHE A 110 10.69 -2.97 -6.74
C PHE A 110 11.51 -3.95 -5.88
N SER A 111 11.68 -5.19 -6.34
CA SER A 111 12.23 -6.30 -5.56
C SER A 111 13.68 -6.11 -5.08
N ASP A 112 14.43 -5.22 -5.73
CA ASP A 112 15.78 -4.81 -5.36
C ASP A 112 15.84 -3.83 -4.17
N THR A 113 14.72 -3.16 -3.89
CA THR A 113 14.59 -2.15 -2.82
C THR A 113 14.21 -2.75 -1.47
N THR A 114 14.46 -1.99 -0.40
CA THR A 114 14.01 -2.29 0.97
C THR A 114 12.51 -2.52 1.03
N ALA A 115 11.73 -1.66 0.36
CA ALA A 115 10.28 -1.75 0.31
C ALA A 115 9.78 -3.05 -0.35
N GLY A 116 10.33 -3.38 -1.53
CA GLY A 116 9.97 -4.61 -2.24
C GLY A 116 10.29 -5.86 -1.44
N LYS A 117 11.46 -5.92 -0.78
CA LYS A 117 11.85 -7.05 0.08
C LYS A 117 10.93 -7.22 1.29
N ILE A 118 10.53 -6.12 1.93
CA ILE A 118 9.59 -6.15 3.06
C ILE A 118 8.23 -6.70 2.60
N VAL A 119 7.69 -6.18 1.50
CA VAL A 119 6.39 -6.61 0.96
C VAL A 119 6.44 -8.07 0.51
N GLU A 120 7.55 -8.52 -0.08
CA GLU A 120 7.74 -9.92 -0.46
C GLU A 120 7.74 -10.84 0.77
N LYS A 121 8.45 -10.48 1.85
CA LYS A 121 8.40 -11.24 3.11
C LYS A 121 6.98 -11.28 3.70
N LEU A 122 6.27 -10.17 3.69
CA LEU A 122 4.89 -10.11 4.19
C LEU A 122 3.95 -10.99 3.33
N ASN A 123 4.13 -10.99 2.02
CA ASN A 123 3.40 -11.84 1.09
C ASN A 123 3.67 -13.34 1.36
N GLN A 124 4.92 -13.73 1.62
CA GLN A 124 5.28 -15.10 1.97
C GLN A 124 4.66 -15.54 3.30
N LEU A 125 4.68 -14.68 4.32
CA LEU A 125 4.06 -14.93 5.63
C LEU A 125 2.54 -15.11 5.51
N TYR A 126 1.88 -14.26 4.74
CA TYR A 126 0.45 -14.41 4.48
C TYR A 126 0.12 -15.66 3.71
N SER A 127 0.90 -15.98 2.68
CA SER A 127 0.72 -17.21 1.90
C SER A 127 0.90 -18.46 2.77
N LEU A 128 1.89 -18.44 3.68
CA LEU A 128 2.07 -19.51 4.65
C LEU A 128 0.87 -19.61 5.60
N GLY A 129 0.46 -18.50 6.20
CA GLY A 129 -0.68 -18.46 7.11
C GLY A 129 -1.99 -18.91 6.44
N SER A 130 -2.22 -18.51 5.18
CA SER A 130 -3.37 -18.93 4.39
C SER A 130 -3.36 -20.43 4.08
N ARG A 131 -2.19 -21.05 3.88
CA ARG A 131 -2.11 -22.51 3.72
C ARG A 131 -2.35 -23.24 5.04
N LEU A 132 -1.84 -22.70 6.14
CA LEU A 132 -2.07 -23.25 7.48
C LEU A 132 -3.55 -23.16 7.87
N SER A 133 -4.22 -22.05 7.55
CA SER A 133 -5.65 -21.85 7.85
C SER A 133 -6.54 -22.83 7.10
N GLN A 134 -6.19 -23.20 5.86
CA GLN A 134 -6.91 -24.21 5.10
C GLN A 134 -6.77 -25.63 5.68
N LYS A 135 -5.69 -25.89 6.44
CA LYS A 135 -5.35 -27.24 6.91
C LYS A 135 -5.65 -27.48 8.38
N TYR A 136 -5.54 -26.47 9.24
CA TYR A 136 -5.52 -26.64 10.69
C TYR A 136 -6.58 -25.78 11.39
N ALA A 137 -7.67 -26.41 11.85
CA ALA A 137 -8.75 -25.74 12.57
C ALA A 137 -8.29 -25.06 13.88
N LEU A 138 -7.35 -25.65 14.62
CA LEU A 138 -6.79 -25.04 15.82
C LEU A 138 -5.97 -23.78 15.50
N PHE A 139 -5.24 -23.77 14.37
CA PHE A 139 -4.55 -22.56 13.92
C PHE A 139 -5.54 -21.44 13.61
N ASN A 140 -6.69 -21.77 13.02
CA ASN A 140 -7.75 -20.79 12.78
C ASN A 140 -8.25 -20.18 14.09
N LYS A 141 -8.70 -21.03 15.00
CA LYS A 141 -9.30 -20.62 16.27
C LYS A 141 -8.36 -19.75 17.12
N PHE A 142 -7.06 -20.07 17.15
CA PHE A 142 -6.13 -19.42 18.06
C PHE A 142 -5.28 -18.30 17.43
N PHE A 143 -5.08 -18.30 16.12
CA PHE A 143 -4.18 -17.34 15.46
C PHE A 143 -4.82 -16.62 14.28
N TRP A 144 -5.35 -17.35 13.30
CA TRP A 144 -5.83 -16.74 12.06
C TRP A 144 -7.07 -15.87 12.28
N GLU A 145 -8.10 -16.40 12.92
CA GLU A 145 -9.36 -15.70 13.16
C GLU A 145 -9.17 -14.53 14.14
N PRO A 146 -8.50 -14.68 15.30
CA PRO A 146 -8.26 -13.54 16.18
C PRO A 146 -7.48 -12.40 15.52
N LEU A 147 -6.50 -12.72 14.67
CA LEU A 147 -5.75 -11.71 13.94
C LEU A 147 -6.65 -10.96 12.94
N ASN A 148 -7.43 -11.69 12.15
CA ASN A 148 -8.26 -11.11 11.10
C ASN A 148 -9.47 -10.33 11.64
N TYR A 149 -10.16 -10.86 12.66
CA TYR A 149 -11.36 -10.23 13.20
C TYR A 149 -11.04 -9.09 14.18
N GLU A 150 -10.04 -9.26 15.03
CA GLU A 150 -9.76 -8.31 16.12
C GLU A 150 -8.45 -7.55 15.93
N GLY A 151 -7.38 -8.23 15.51
CA GLY A 151 -6.06 -7.62 15.36
C GLY A 151 -6.05 -6.51 14.31
N PHE A 152 -6.49 -6.85 13.11
CA PHE A 152 -6.54 -5.97 11.94
C PHE A 152 -7.58 -4.85 12.03
N LYS A 153 -8.59 -5.02 12.90
CA LYS A 153 -9.60 -3.99 13.18
C LYS A 153 -9.05 -2.85 14.04
N LYS A 154 -8.01 -3.09 14.86
CA LYS A 154 -7.47 -2.11 15.80
C LYS A 154 -6.64 -1.05 15.08
N LEU A 155 -6.90 0.22 15.42
CA LEU A 155 -6.14 1.36 14.90
C LEU A 155 -4.65 1.30 15.24
N THR A 156 -4.27 0.63 16.33
CA THR A 156 -2.86 0.39 16.70
C THR A 156 -2.09 -0.37 15.64
N TYR A 157 -2.75 -1.17 14.80
CA TYR A 157 -2.11 -1.84 13.66
C TYR A 157 -1.57 -0.81 12.66
N ASN A 158 -2.35 0.25 12.41
CA ASN A 158 -1.97 1.33 11.49
C ASN A 158 -0.70 2.05 11.98
N ALA A 159 -0.42 2.10 13.28
CA ALA A 159 0.81 2.72 13.81
C ALA A 159 2.07 2.00 13.31
N VAL A 160 2.02 0.67 13.27
CA VAL A 160 3.11 -0.15 12.74
C VAL A 160 3.25 0.09 11.24
N ASP A 161 2.14 0.05 10.51
CA ASP A 161 2.13 0.26 9.07
C ASP A 161 2.64 1.66 8.68
N GLN A 162 2.25 2.71 9.39
CA GLN A 162 2.75 4.08 9.19
C GLN A 162 4.26 4.14 9.40
N LYS A 163 4.77 3.52 10.47
CA LYS A 163 6.21 3.52 10.75
C LYS A 163 6.99 2.72 9.70
N VAL A 164 6.44 1.61 9.21
CA VAL A 164 7.07 0.81 8.15
C VAL A 164 7.01 1.54 6.80
N ALA A 165 5.92 2.26 6.50
CA ALA A 165 5.74 2.99 5.25
C ALA A 165 6.77 4.13 5.04
N GLU A 166 7.40 4.64 6.11
CA GLU A 166 8.57 5.53 5.99
C GLU A 166 9.71 4.89 5.16
N LEU A 167 9.87 3.57 5.23
CA LEU A 167 10.86 2.83 4.44
C LEU A 167 10.47 2.69 2.96
N PHE A 168 9.20 2.95 2.63
CA PHE A 168 8.66 2.81 1.28
C PHE A 168 8.64 4.16 0.55
N ALA A 169 8.58 5.26 1.30
CA ALA A 169 8.49 6.63 0.79
C ALA A 169 9.50 6.99 -0.33
N PRO A 170 10.76 6.52 -0.30
CA PRO A 170 11.72 6.80 -1.38
C PRO A 170 11.22 6.40 -2.77
N LEU A 171 10.37 5.37 -2.87
CA LEU A 171 9.82 4.91 -4.16
C LEU A 171 9.00 6.01 -4.86
N CYS A 172 8.38 6.93 -4.13
CA CYS A 172 7.59 8.02 -4.70
C CYS A 172 8.34 9.37 -4.68
N SER A 173 9.65 9.37 -4.39
CA SER A 173 10.43 10.60 -4.21
C SER A 173 10.49 11.46 -5.48
N SER A 174 10.70 10.83 -6.65
CA SER A 174 10.81 11.50 -7.97
C SER A 174 9.48 11.80 -8.66
N LEU A 175 8.35 11.36 -8.10
CA LEU A 175 7.03 11.69 -8.64
C LEU A 175 6.63 13.13 -8.30
N ASP A 176 5.90 13.77 -9.21
CA ASP A 176 5.24 15.05 -8.92
C ASP A 176 4.25 14.88 -7.76
N LYS A 177 4.34 15.77 -6.75
CA LYS A 177 3.60 15.62 -5.49
C LYS A 177 2.09 15.85 -5.64
N ASN A 178 1.66 16.52 -6.71
CA ASN A 178 0.25 16.77 -6.99
C ASN A 178 -0.34 15.76 -7.99
N MET A 179 0.49 14.87 -8.55
CA MET A 179 0.03 13.84 -9.47
C MET A 179 -1.04 12.95 -8.81
N PRO A 180 -2.17 12.67 -9.49
CA PRO A 180 -3.20 11.80 -8.93
C PRO A 180 -2.66 10.40 -8.66
N PHE A 181 -2.85 9.91 -7.44
CA PHE A 181 -2.45 8.57 -7.00
C PHE A 181 -3.66 7.80 -6.50
N ILE A 182 -4.04 6.73 -7.18
CA ILE A 182 -5.13 5.84 -6.78
C ILE A 182 -4.51 4.54 -6.27
N ALA A 183 -4.55 4.35 -4.96
CA ALA A 183 -4.10 3.14 -4.29
C ALA A 183 -5.25 2.13 -4.16
N THR A 184 -4.97 0.86 -4.38
CA THR A 184 -5.90 -0.26 -4.15
C THR A 184 -5.61 -1.02 -2.85
N HIS A 185 -4.67 -0.52 -2.05
CA HIS A 185 -4.29 -1.02 -0.74
C HIS A 185 -3.70 0.12 0.11
N ALA A 186 -3.76 0.00 1.45
CA ALA A 186 -3.28 1.05 2.36
C ALA A 186 -1.77 1.31 2.26
N TRP A 187 -0.95 0.27 2.04
CA TRP A 187 0.51 0.43 1.93
C TRP A 187 0.94 1.40 0.81
N PRO A 188 0.54 1.23 -0.47
CA PRO A 188 0.90 2.20 -1.50
C PRO A 188 0.33 3.61 -1.23
N ALA A 189 -0.86 3.73 -0.62
CA ALA A 189 -1.37 5.03 -0.21
C ALA A 189 -0.48 5.70 0.85
N GLN A 190 -0.11 4.97 1.90
CA GLN A 190 0.78 5.47 2.94
C GLN A 190 2.17 5.80 2.38
N THR A 191 2.71 4.98 1.49
CA THR A 191 3.96 5.25 0.77
C THR A 191 3.92 6.61 0.08
N ALA A 192 2.87 6.87 -0.71
CA ALA A 192 2.69 8.15 -1.40
C ALA A 192 2.59 9.32 -0.43
N ILE A 193 1.83 9.17 0.66
CA ILE A 193 1.65 10.21 1.68
C ILE A 193 2.94 10.52 2.44
N HIS A 194 3.71 9.50 2.82
CA HIS A 194 5.02 9.68 3.46
C HIS A 194 6.03 10.32 2.52
N ALA A 195 5.90 10.10 1.21
CA ALA A 195 6.70 10.76 0.18
C ALA A 195 6.24 12.21 -0.14
N GLY A 196 5.22 12.71 0.56
CA GLY A 196 4.71 14.07 0.44
C GLY A 196 3.70 14.29 -0.68
N MET A 197 3.15 13.23 -1.27
CA MET A 197 2.07 13.37 -2.26
C MET A 197 0.79 13.88 -1.59
N THR A 198 0.09 14.79 -2.26
CA THR A 198 -1.08 15.52 -1.72
C THR A 198 -2.40 15.03 -2.33
N ASN A 199 -2.35 14.40 -3.50
CA ASN A 199 -3.52 13.93 -4.24
C ASN A 199 -3.60 12.40 -4.23
N VAL A 200 -3.86 11.83 -3.04
CA VAL A 200 -3.87 10.38 -2.83
C VAL A 200 -5.28 9.90 -2.50
N ILE A 201 -5.79 9.00 -3.34
CA ILE A 201 -7.03 8.25 -3.13
C ILE A 201 -6.64 6.86 -2.66
N ASN A 202 -7.22 6.42 -1.54
CA ASN A 202 -7.12 5.04 -1.08
C ASN A 202 -8.49 4.36 -1.29
N MET A 203 -8.57 3.54 -2.33
CA MET A 203 -9.79 2.84 -2.69
C MET A 203 -9.92 1.56 -1.86
N ILE A 204 -10.98 1.48 -1.09
CA ILE A 204 -11.27 0.38 -0.16
C ILE A 204 -12.51 -0.37 -0.66
N PRO A 205 -12.31 -1.42 -1.49
CA PRO A 205 -13.41 -2.23 -1.99
C PRO A 205 -13.81 -3.33 -1.00
N ASP A 206 -13.35 -3.29 0.25
CA ASP A 206 -13.70 -4.29 1.26
C ASP A 206 -14.90 -3.81 2.09
N ASN A 207 -15.88 -4.68 2.33
CA ASN A 207 -17.08 -4.39 3.11
C ASN A 207 -16.95 -4.74 4.60
N TRP A 208 -15.84 -5.34 5.02
CA TRP A 208 -15.48 -5.64 6.40
C TRP A 208 -14.55 -4.55 6.95
N PRO A 209 -15.05 -3.65 7.82
CA PRO A 209 -14.27 -2.50 8.26
C PRO A 209 -13.08 -2.91 9.12
N MET A 210 -11.88 -2.64 8.63
CA MET A 210 -10.62 -2.88 9.34
C MET A 210 -9.69 -1.66 9.26
N ALA A 211 -8.99 -1.37 10.35
CA ALA A 211 -8.03 -0.29 10.39
C ALA A 211 -6.85 -0.50 9.41
N LEU A 212 -6.53 -1.76 9.08
CA LEU A 212 -5.49 -2.10 8.09
C LEU A 212 -5.77 -1.50 6.70
N HIS A 213 -7.04 -1.23 6.37
CA HIS A 213 -7.43 -0.66 5.09
C HIS A 213 -7.28 0.86 5.05
N LEU A 214 -7.11 1.50 6.21
CA LEU A 214 -7.08 2.95 6.30
C LEU A 214 -5.66 3.48 6.06
N ALA A 215 -5.58 4.69 5.51
CA ALA A 215 -4.33 5.40 5.24
C ALA A 215 -4.53 6.88 5.56
N GLU A 216 -4.03 7.35 6.70
CA GLU A 216 -4.23 8.73 7.14
C GLU A 216 -3.57 9.72 6.18
N GLY A 217 -4.36 10.67 5.67
CA GLY A 217 -3.95 11.67 4.68
C GLY A 217 -4.47 11.38 3.27
N ALA A 218 -4.97 10.18 2.98
CA ALA A 218 -5.68 9.89 1.74
C ALA A 218 -7.16 10.26 1.83
N ILE A 219 -7.78 10.49 0.67
CA ILE A 219 -9.22 10.41 0.50
C ILE A 219 -9.61 8.93 0.40
N HIS A 220 -10.40 8.43 1.35
CA HIS A 220 -10.91 7.06 1.31
C HIS A 220 -12.16 6.97 0.45
N THR A 221 -12.17 6.06 -0.52
CA THR A 221 -13.38 5.72 -1.28
C THR A 221 -13.85 4.33 -0.90
N VAL A 222 -15.16 4.18 -0.67
CA VAL A 222 -15.81 2.94 -0.20
C VAL A 222 -17.05 2.65 -1.04
N GLN A 223 -17.53 1.41 -1.02
CA GLN A 223 -18.61 0.97 -1.90
C GLN A 223 -20.00 1.54 -1.56
N SER A 224 -20.25 1.90 -0.30
CA SER A 224 -21.60 2.30 0.14
C SER A 224 -21.58 3.22 1.37
N PRO A 225 -22.69 3.93 1.67
CA PRO A 225 -22.85 4.66 2.92
C PRO A 225 -22.70 3.78 4.16
N SER A 226 -23.10 2.51 4.09
CA SER A 226 -22.94 1.54 5.19
C SER A 226 -21.45 1.26 5.44
N SER A 227 -20.69 0.99 4.38
CA SER A 227 -19.23 0.81 4.47
C SER A 227 -18.56 2.06 5.03
N TYR A 228 -18.98 3.26 4.60
CA TYR A 228 -18.47 4.52 5.13
C TYR A 228 -18.66 4.61 6.65
N LEU A 229 -19.88 4.34 7.14
CA LEU A 229 -20.15 4.33 8.57
C LEU A 229 -19.28 3.30 9.29
N GLY A 230 -19.17 2.08 8.74
CA GLY A 230 -18.33 1.01 9.26
C GLY A 230 -16.86 1.42 9.43
N TYR A 231 -16.24 1.97 8.38
CA TYR A 231 -14.84 2.43 8.45
C TYR A 231 -14.65 3.66 9.33
N ARG A 232 -15.67 4.52 9.43
CA ARG A 232 -15.61 5.70 10.30
C ARG A 232 -15.63 5.33 11.78
N ILE A 233 -16.38 4.28 12.15
CA ILE A 233 -16.53 3.88 13.56
C ILE A 233 -15.58 2.76 13.98
N LEU A 234 -15.16 1.89 13.06
CA LEU A 234 -14.39 0.66 13.33
C LEU A 234 -14.93 -0.16 14.53
N ARG A 235 -16.26 -0.23 14.67
CA ARG A 235 -16.96 -0.97 15.74
C ARG A 235 -17.48 -2.31 15.27
#